data_AF-A0AAF5DQR8-F1
#
_entry.id   AF-A0AAF5DQR8-F1
#
_cell.length_a   1.000
_cell.length_b   1.000
_cell.length_c   1.000
_cell.angle_alpha   90.00
_cell.angle_beta   90.00
_cell.angle_gamma   90.00
#
_symmetry.space_group_name_H-M   'P 1'
#
loop_
_entity.id
_entity.type
_entity.pdbx_description
1 polymer ?
#
loop_
_entity_poly.entity_id
_entity_poly.type
_entity_poly.pdbx_seq_one_letter_code
_entity_poly.pdbx_strand_id
1 'polypeptide(L)'
;MATGFTNNTKYNCSFYPLLPANHTKNQCIMNKTNFENLISLGAQILKLNKTEKNNLTTIYNETATTYTNRSIRLLSDFIFDCELSRFAMIYASVSKKNVYFYEYNRRSPINVWPPWTGAMHGDDLIDIFGIPFRHPEKYNNKILKHEQDYSDNVMWRIGNFTKNGDATSLWNKLNISSREPQALVFNMTSIRGNKTLYTNVTPPTCIKLFKLIQQSKEWKLFLKNSFKQLRPRRKKTKRPLS
;
A
#
# COMPACT_ATOMS: atom_id res chain seq x y z
N MET A 1 -5.64 -3.03 8.26
CA MET A 1 -6.04 -3.75 7.05
C MET A 1 -5.37 -5.11 6.88
N ALA A 2 -4.05 -5.28 7.03
CA ALA A 2 -3.42 -6.61 6.90
C ALA A 2 -4.11 -7.68 7.78
N THR A 3 -4.39 -7.36 9.04
CA THR A 3 -5.17 -8.18 9.97
C THR A 3 -6.57 -8.54 9.46
N GLY A 4 -7.25 -7.66 8.70
CA GLY A 4 -8.56 -7.94 8.12
C GLY A 4 -8.53 -9.01 7.02
N PHE A 5 -7.39 -9.21 6.35
CA PHE A 5 -7.20 -10.27 5.36
C PHE A 5 -6.56 -11.52 5.95
N THR A 6 -5.73 -11.38 6.99
CA THR A 6 -4.87 -12.47 7.47
C THR A 6 -5.26 -13.06 8.83
N ASN A 7 -6.21 -12.50 9.57
CA ASN A 7 -6.64 -13.01 10.88
C ASN A 7 -7.41 -14.33 10.78
N ASN A 8 -6.69 -15.41 10.46
CA ASN A 8 -7.19 -16.76 10.26
C ASN A 8 -6.00 -17.75 10.28
N THR A 9 -6.25 -18.98 10.75
CA THR A 9 -5.29 -20.09 10.72
C THR A 9 -4.72 -20.39 9.33
N LYS A 10 -5.49 -20.14 8.24
CA LYS A 10 -5.04 -20.26 6.84
C LYS A 10 -3.74 -19.50 6.57
N TYR A 11 -3.55 -18.36 7.25
CA TYR A 11 -2.37 -17.51 7.11
C TYR A 11 -1.46 -17.55 8.33
N ASN A 12 -1.77 -18.34 9.35
CA ASN A 12 -1.06 -18.41 10.64
C ASN A 12 -0.82 -17.03 11.28
N CYS A 13 -1.85 -16.18 11.22
CA CYS A 13 -1.86 -14.88 11.87
C CYS A 13 -3.12 -14.75 12.69
N SER A 14 -2.99 -14.11 13.85
CA SER A 14 -4.10 -13.94 14.77
C SER A 14 -4.10 -12.53 15.35
N PHE A 15 -5.30 -12.02 15.61
CA PHE A 15 -5.50 -10.73 16.27
C PHE A 15 -6.63 -10.84 17.29
N TYR A 16 -6.24 -10.73 18.56
CA TYR A 16 -7.09 -10.70 19.74
C TYR A 16 -7.02 -9.28 20.34
N PRO A 17 -8.03 -8.42 20.09
CA PRO A 17 -7.99 -7.01 20.47
C PRO A 17 -8.03 -6.77 21.99
N LEU A 18 -8.44 -7.78 22.77
CA LEU A 18 -8.43 -7.74 24.25
C LEU A 18 -7.07 -8.06 24.85
N LEU A 19 -6.13 -8.56 24.05
CA LEU A 19 -4.75 -8.81 24.49
C LEU A 19 -3.85 -7.65 24.07
N PRO A 20 -2.74 -7.41 24.78
CA PRO A 20 -1.74 -6.43 24.36
C PRO A 20 -1.30 -6.64 22.90
N ALA A 21 -1.02 -5.55 22.19
CA ALA A 21 -0.58 -5.59 20.80
C ALA A 21 0.63 -6.52 20.57
N ASN A 22 1.59 -6.52 21.49
CA ASN A 22 2.80 -7.34 21.45
C ASN A 22 2.65 -8.74 22.07
N HIS A 23 1.44 -9.13 22.49
CA HIS A 23 1.19 -10.44 23.06
C HIS A 23 1.55 -11.56 22.05
N THR A 24 2.09 -12.69 22.53
CA THR A 24 2.53 -13.82 21.68
C THR A 24 1.43 -14.34 20.75
N LYS A 25 0.19 -14.44 21.26
CA LYS A 25 -1.02 -14.78 20.49
C LYS A 25 -1.36 -13.79 19.36
N ASN A 26 -0.83 -12.57 19.37
CA ASN A 26 -1.04 -11.55 18.33
C ASN A 26 0.04 -11.57 17.24
N GLN A 27 0.93 -12.57 17.26
CA GLN A 27 1.98 -12.73 16.25
C GLN A 27 1.41 -13.29 14.93
N CYS A 28 2.19 -13.10 13.87
CA CYS A 28 1.90 -13.57 12.52
C CYS A 28 3.17 -14.22 11.98
N ILE A 29 3.23 -15.55 12.05
CA ILE A 29 4.41 -16.33 11.70
C ILE A 29 4.07 -17.21 10.51
N MET A 30 4.14 -16.63 9.32
CA MET A 30 3.80 -17.37 8.11
C MET A 30 4.90 -18.37 7.75
N ASN A 31 4.49 -19.56 7.29
CA ASN A 31 5.33 -20.47 6.54
C ASN A 31 5.05 -20.36 5.02
N LYS A 32 5.70 -21.21 4.22
CA LYS A 32 5.52 -21.25 2.77
C LYS A 32 4.05 -21.45 2.35
N THR A 33 3.36 -22.41 2.98
CA THR A 33 1.95 -22.70 2.69
C THR A 33 1.04 -21.50 2.99
N ASN A 34 1.28 -20.79 4.09
CA ASN A 34 0.52 -19.58 4.43
C ASN A 34 0.72 -18.47 3.38
N PHE A 35 1.95 -18.29 2.91
CA PHE A 35 2.24 -17.34 1.83
C PHE A 35 1.60 -17.74 0.50
N GLU A 36 1.67 -19.01 0.11
CA GLU A 36 1.03 -19.54 -1.10
C GLU A 36 -0.50 -19.41 -1.06
N ASN A 37 -1.10 -19.57 0.12
CA ASN A 37 -2.52 -19.31 0.34
C ASN A 37 -2.88 -17.85 0.08
N LEU A 38 -2.02 -16.91 0.49
CA LEU A 38 -2.23 -15.49 0.25
C LEU A 38 -2.02 -15.11 -1.21
N ILE A 39 -1.00 -15.66 -1.87
CA ILE A 39 -0.82 -15.55 -3.32
C ILE A 39 -2.05 -16.07 -4.06
N SER A 40 -2.62 -17.18 -3.60
CA SER A 40 -3.84 -17.74 -4.20
C SER A 40 -5.04 -16.80 -4.05
N LEU A 41 -5.19 -16.14 -2.89
CA LEU A 41 -6.20 -15.11 -2.70
C LEU A 41 -5.98 -13.92 -3.65
N GLY A 42 -4.76 -13.39 -3.73
CA GLY A 42 -4.42 -12.29 -4.63
C GLY A 42 -4.68 -12.64 -6.10
N ALA A 43 -4.25 -13.83 -6.52
CA ALA A 43 -4.52 -14.36 -7.87
C ALA A 43 -6.02 -14.51 -8.14
N GLN A 44 -6.81 -14.96 -7.17
CA GLN A 44 -8.27 -15.04 -7.32
C GLN A 44 -8.90 -13.65 -7.49
N ILE A 45 -8.53 -12.67 -6.67
CA ILE A 45 -9.06 -11.30 -6.74
C ILE A 45 -8.69 -10.65 -8.08
N LEU A 46 -7.45 -10.82 -8.53
CA LEU A 46 -6.95 -10.34 -9.82
C LEU A 46 -7.39 -11.20 -11.03
N LYS A 47 -8.10 -12.30 -10.78
CA LYS A 47 -8.56 -13.29 -11.78
C LYS A 47 -7.41 -13.84 -12.63
N LEU A 48 -6.26 -14.11 -12.03
CA LEU A 48 -5.07 -14.62 -12.70
C LEU A 48 -5.20 -16.12 -12.96
N ASN A 49 -4.72 -16.58 -14.12
CA ASN A 49 -4.58 -18.00 -14.43
C ASN A 49 -3.37 -18.63 -13.71
N LYS A 50 -3.14 -19.94 -13.91
CA LYS A 50 -2.05 -20.68 -13.25
C LYS A 50 -0.66 -20.08 -13.52
N THR A 51 -0.37 -19.71 -14.77
CA THR A 51 0.91 -19.12 -15.17
C THR A 51 1.08 -17.72 -14.57
N GLU A 52 0.04 -16.90 -14.63
CA GLU A 52 0.04 -15.55 -14.06
C GLU A 52 0.17 -15.56 -12.53
N LYS A 53 -0.46 -16.54 -11.85
CA LYS A 53 -0.27 -16.78 -10.41
C LYS A 53 1.18 -17.10 -10.08
N ASN A 54 1.84 -17.93 -10.89
CA ASN A 54 3.27 -18.24 -10.67
C ASN A 54 4.13 -16.98 -10.82
N ASN A 55 3.84 -16.13 -11.81
CA ASN A 55 4.50 -14.84 -11.96
C ASN A 55 4.26 -13.94 -10.74
N LEU A 56 3.04 -13.91 -10.19
CA LEU A 56 2.74 -13.19 -8.95
C LEU A 56 3.60 -13.73 -7.78
N THR A 57 3.73 -15.05 -7.64
CA THR A 57 4.65 -15.64 -6.65
C THR A 57 6.07 -15.12 -6.84
N THR A 58 6.59 -15.15 -8.07
CA THR A 58 7.96 -14.69 -8.37
C THR A 58 8.19 -13.23 -8.01
N ILE A 59 7.21 -12.34 -8.22
CA ILE A 59 7.33 -10.91 -7.87
C ILE A 59 7.58 -10.71 -6.37
N TYR A 60 6.93 -11.50 -5.52
CA TYR A 60 6.93 -11.32 -4.06
C TYR A 60 7.79 -12.32 -3.29
N ASN A 61 8.33 -13.35 -3.95
CA ASN A 61 9.10 -14.39 -3.27
C ASN A 61 10.44 -13.89 -2.69
N GLU A 62 10.98 -12.78 -3.18
CA GLU A 62 12.30 -12.28 -2.77
C GLU A 62 12.24 -10.90 -2.10
N THR A 63 11.04 -10.39 -1.82
CA THR A 63 10.89 -9.04 -1.28
C THR A 63 11.29 -8.92 0.19
N ALA A 64 11.39 -10.03 0.91
CA ALA A 64 11.82 -10.07 2.30
C ALA A 64 12.29 -11.47 2.72
N THR A 65 13.00 -11.55 3.85
CA THR A 65 13.50 -12.81 4.41
C THR A 65 12.37 -13.71 4.93
N THR A 66 11.36 -13.14 5.60
CA THR A 66 10.26 -13.90 6.19
C THR A 66 9.03 -13.89 5.28
N TYR A 67 8.27 -14.99 5.29
CA TYR A 67 6.99 -15.06 4.56
C TYR A 67 5.99 -14.02 5.04
N THR A 68 5.99 -13.66 6.34
CA THR A 68 5.16 -12.59 6.88
C THR A 68 5.48 -11.25 6.19
N ASN A 69 6.75 -10.89 6.05
CA ASN A 69 7.12 -9.62 5.42
C ASN A 69 6.90 -9.62 3.91
N ARG A 70 7.04 -10.77 3.23
CA ARG A 70 6.64 -10.93 1.82
C ARG A 70 5.13 -10.69 1.65
N SER A 71 4.33 -11.27 2.54
CA SER A 71 2.88 -11.06 2.59
C SER A 71 2.49 -9.62 2.86
N ILE A 72 3.20 -8.93 3.77
CA ILE A 72 2.97 -7.50 4.03
C ILE A 72 3.25 -6.69 2.76
N ARG A 73 4.39 -6.91 2.09
CA ARG A 73 4.73 -6.20 0.84
C ARG A 73 3.68 -6.43 -0.25
N LEU A 74 3.19 -7.67 -0.41
CA LEU A 74 2.11 -8.01 -1.34
C LEU A 74 0.81 -7.27 -1.02
N LEU A 75 0.37 -7.31 0.25
CA LEU A 75 -0.88 -6.68 0.66
C LEU A 75 -0.81 -5.15 0.57
N SER A 76 0.30 -4.54 0.98
CA SER A 76 0.50 -3.10 0.88
C SER A 76 0.48 -2.62 -0.58
N ASP A 77 1.21 -3.31 -1.47
CA ASP A 77 1.18 -3.02 -2.91
C ASP A 77 -0.22 -3.12 -3.50
N PHE A 78 -0.90 -4.23 -3.19
CA PHE A 78 -2.19 -4.55 -3.80
C PHE A 78 -3.31 -3.61 -3.31
N ILE A 79 -3.31 -3.24 -2.03
CA ILE A 79 -4.41 -2.47 -1.42
C ILE A 79 -4.16 -0.96 -1.52
N PHE A 80 -2.91 -0.51 -1.48
CA PHE A 80 -2.57 0.90 -1.37
C PHE A 80 -1.51 1.35 -2.38
N ASP A 81 -0.27 0.90 -2.20
CA ASP A 81 0.90 1.60 -2.73
C ASP A 81 0.85 1.73 -4.24
N CYS A 82 0.50 0.65 -4.95
CA CYS A 82 0.53 0.67 -6.41
C CYS A 82 -0.54 1.59 -6.97
N GLU A 83 -1.82 1.37 -6.66
CA GLU A 83 -2.88 2.19 -7.25
C GLU A 83 -2.81 3.67 -6.79
N LEU A 84 -2.38 3.94 -5.55
CA LEU A 84 -2.14 5.31 -5.09
C LEU A 84 -0.98 5.98 -5.84
N SER A 85 0.13 5.26 -6.04
CA SER A 85 1.27 5.71 -6.83
C SER A 85 0.85 6.04 -8.27
N ARG A 86 0.12 5.12 -8.91
CA ARG A 86 -0.39 5.31 -10.26
C ARG A 86 -1.34 6.50 -10.36
N PHE A 87 -2.26 6.64 -9.41
CA PHE A 87 -3.16 7.78 -9.35
C PHE A 87 -2.39 9.09 -9.26
N ALA A 88 -1.42 9.19 -8.34
CA ALA A 88 -0.63 10.40 -8.15
C ALA A 88 0.20 10.76 -9.39
N MET A 89 0.83 9.77 -10.03
CA MET A 89 1.61 9.98 -11.26
C MET A 89 0.72 10.44 -12.43
N ILE A 90 -0.45 9.81 -12.61
CA ILE A 90 -1.42 10.24 -13.64
C ILE A 90 -1.91 11.66 -13.33
N TYR A 91 -2.34 11.92 -12.11
CA TYR A 91 -2.86 13.23 -11.70
C TYR A 91 -1.82 14.32 -11.90
N ALA A 92 -0.56 14.09 -11.52
CA ALA A 92 0.54 15.03 -11.75
C ALA A 92 0.88 15.23 -13.23
N SER A 93 0.63 14.23 -14.09
CA SER A 93 0.85 14.36 -15.55
C SER A 93 -0.21 15.17 -16.29
N VAL A 94 -1.44 15.21 -15.77
CA VAL A 94 -2.57 15.89 -16.44
C VAL A 94 -2.98 17.18 -15.75
N SER A 95 -2.64 17.36 -14.47
CA SER A 95 -2.97 18.54 -13.70
C SER A 95 -1.91 19.63 -13.86
N LYS A 96 -2.36 20.89 -13.88
CA LYS A 96 -1.47 22.06 -13.79
C LYS A 96 -1.09 22.40 -12.33
N LYS A 97 -1.65 21.69 -11.35
CA LYS A 97 -1.41 21.93 -9.92
C LYS A 97 -0.14 21.23 -9.45
N ASN A 98 0.48 21.78 -8.40
CA ASN A 98 1.57 21.10 -7.71
C ASN A 98 1.01 19.86 -7.01
N VAL A 99 1.69 18.73 -7.16
CA VAL A 99 1.35 17.46 -6.53
C VAL A 99 2.51 17.08 -5.64
N TYR A 100 2.20 16.63 -4.44
CA TYR A 100 3.18 16.21 -3.44
C TYR A 100 2.77 14.83 -2.95
N PHE A 101 3.75 13.97 -2.66
CA PHE A 101 3.52 12.60 -2.22
C PHE A 101 4.32 12.35 -0.94
N TYR A 102 3.72 11.66 0.04
CA TYR A 102 4.40 11.23 1.25
C TYR A 102 4.15 9.75 1.53
N GLU A 103 5.11 9.09 2.15
CA GLU A 103 4.96 7.79 2.79
C GLU A 103 4.99 8.00 4.30
N TYR A 104 3.94 7.60 5.00
CA TYR A 104 3.95 7.61 6.46
C TYR A 104 4.45 6.26 6.98
N ASN A 105 5.71 6.25 7.42
CA ASN A 105 6.43 5.04 7.83
C ASN A 105 6.86 5.13 9.29
N ARG A 106 5.88 5.40 10.15
CA ARG A 106 6.06 5.43 11.58
C ARG A 106 4.91 4.70 12.25
N ARG A 107 5.24 3.83 13.18
CA ARG A 107 4.27 3.18 14.04
C ARG A 107 4.15 3.99 15.33
N SER A 108 2.94 4.45 15.64
CA SER A 108 2.67 5.13 16.91
C SER A 108 2.85 4.18 18.11
N PRO A 109 3.41 4.63 19.24
CA PRO A 109 3.53 3.82 20.45
C PRO A 109 2.16 3.43 21.04
N ILE A 110 1.10 4.16 20.71
CA ILE A 110 -0.27 3.87 21.16
C ILE A 110 -1.07 3.05 20.14
N ASN A 111 -0.43 2.57 19.07
CA ASN A 111 -1.09 1.79 18.04
C ASN A 111 -1.52 0.42 18.60
N VAL A 112 -2.82 0.12 18.48
CA VAL A 112 -3.49 -1.08 19.02
C VAL A 112 -3.21 -2.37 18.24
N TRP A 113 -2.71 -2.25 17.01
CA TRP A 113 -2.45 -3.39 16.13
C TRP A 113 -1.16 -4.11 16.52
N PRO A 114 -0.93 -5.37 16.14
CA PRO A 114 0.30 -6.04 16.51
C PRO A 114 1.55 -5.44 15.83
N PRO A 115 2.75 -5.47 16.46
CA PRO A 115 3.97 -4.85 15.91
C PRO A 115 4.35 -5.28 14.50
N TRP A 116 4.09 -6.54 14.13
CA TRP A 116 4.39 -7.07 12.79
C TRP A 116 3.66 -6.33 11.67
N THR A 117 2.58 -5.61 11.98
CA THR A 117 1.83 -4.84 10.98
C THR A 117 2.54 -3.56 10.51
N GLY A 118 3.58 -3.11 11.22
CA GLY A 118 4.26 -1.86 10.92
C GLY A 118 3.37 -0.64 11.18
N ALA A 119 3.49 0.36 10.31
CA ALA A 119 2.57 1.50 10.23
C ALA A 119 1.31 1.09 9.47
N MET A 120 0.14 1.40 10.02
CA MET A 120 -1.14 1.04 9.44
C MET A 120 -1.86 2.25 8.84
N HIS A 121 -2.77 1.97 7.90
CA HIS A 121 -3.63 3.01 7.33
C HIS A 121 -4.35 3.79 8.45
N GLY A 122 -4.21 5.12 8.41
CA GLY A 122 -4.76 6.04 9.42
C GLY A 122 -3.81 6.37 10.57
N ASP A 123 -2.63 5.75 10.67
CA ASP A 123 -1.66 6.08 11.72
C ASP A 123 -1.12 7.51 11.58
N ASP A 124 -1.05 8.04 10.36
CA ASP A 124 -0.66 9.42 10.09
C ASP A 124 -1.59 10.44 10.73
N LEU A 125 -2.88 10.12 10.81
CA LEU A 125 -3.90 10.98 11.43
C LEU A 125 -3.63 11.27 12.90
N ILE A 126 -2.94 10.36 13.61
CA ILE A 126 -2.60 10.55 15.03
C ILE A 126 -1.75 11.81 15.20
N ASP A 127 -0.73 11.97 14.36
CA ASP A 127 0.17 13.11 14.44
C ASP A 127 -0.38 14.33 13.70
N ILE A 128 -1.09 14.14 12.58
CA ILE A 128 -1.74 15.23 11.85
C ILE A 128 -2.78 15.96 12.71
N PHE A 129 -3.51 15.24 13.57
CA PHE A 129 -4.51 15.83 14.46
C PHE A 129 -4.00 16.13 15.88
N GLY A 130 -2.69 16.03 16.13
CA GLY A 130 -2.13 16.45 17.40
C GLY A 130 -2.53 15.55 18.58
N ILE A 131 -2.74 14.25 18.39
CA ILE A 131 -3.16 13.35 19.47
C ILE A 131 -2.19 13.35 20.67
N PRO A 132 -0.85 13.43 20.51
CA PRO A 132 0.06 13.61 21.66
C PRO A 132 -0.18 14.88 22.48
N PHE A 133 -0.77 15.92 21.90
CA PHE A 133 -1.16 17.14 22.62
C PHE A 133 -2.56 17.06 23.21
N ARG A 134 -3.51 16.46 22.48
CA ARG A 134 -4.93 16.36 22.89
C ARG A 134 -5.18 15.26 23.90
N HIS A 135 -4.38 14.20 23.85
CA HIS A 135 -4.50 12.99 24.66
C HIS A 135 -3.13 12.54 25.22
N PRO A 136 -2.43 13.40 25.97
CA PRO A 136 -1.11 13.08 26.53
C PRO A 136 -1.16 11.86 27.48
N GLU A 137 -2.32 11.60 28.10
CA GLU A 137 -2.56 10.47 29.00
C GLU A 137 -2.37 9.10 28.33
N LYS A 138 -2.44 9.02 27.01
CA LYS A 138 -2.24 7.78 26.25
C LYS A 138 -0.77 7.39 26.15
N TYR A 139 0.15 8.31 26.43
CA TYR A 139 1.58 8.13 26.21
C TYR A 139 2.34 7.98 27.52
N ASN A 140 3.46 7.26 27.48
CA ASN A 140 4.38 7.22 28.62
C ASN A 140 5.09 8.58 28.74
N ASN A 141 5.11 9.16 29.95
CA ASN A 141 5.76 10.44 30.24
C ASN A 141 7.21 10.54 29.74
N LYS A 142 7.94 9.40 29.69
CA LYS A 142 9.32 9.36 29.19
C LYS A 142 9.45 9.63 27.69
N ILE A 143 8.41 9.40 26.91
CA ILE A 143 8.41 9.61 25.45
C ILE A 143 7.46 10.72 25.00
N LEU A 144 6.51 11.15 25.84
CA LEU A 144 5.46 12.10 25.47
C LEU A 144 6.00 13.36 24.76
N LYS A 145 7.06 13.98 25.30
CA LYS A 145 7.65 15.17 24.68
C LYS A 145 8.16 14.90 23.27
N HIS A 146 8.80 13.75 23.06
CA HIS A 146 9.26 13.32 21.74
C HIS A 146 8.08 13.09 20.76
N GLU A 147 6.98 12.51 21.25
CA GLU A 147 5.77 12.30 20.46
C GLU A 147 5.09 13.62 20.07
N GLN A 148 5.06 14.59 21.00
CA GLN A 148 4.59 15.94 20.75
C GLN A 148 5.46 16.67 19.72
N ASP A 149 6.78 16.62 19.86
CA ASP A 149 7.69 17.26 18.91
C ASP A 149 7.58 16.63 17.51
N TYR A 150 7.40 15.31 17.42
CA TYR A 150 7.12 14.66 16.13
C TYR A 150 5.80 15.14 15.52
N SER A 151 4.73 15.14 16.32
CA SER A 151 3.41 15.56 15.87
C SER A 151 3.38 17.01 15.44
N ASP A 152 4.06 17.90 16.16
CA ASP A 152 4.21 19.32 15.79
C ASP A 152 4.86 19.46 14.40
N ASN A 153 5.94 18.72 14.14
CA ASN A 153 6.59 18.71 12.83
C ASN A 153 5.67 18.20 11.71
N VAL A 154 4.88 17.15 11.95
CA VAL A 154 3.91 16.63 10.98
C VAL A 154 2.81 17.68 10.71
N MET A 155 2.21 18.23 11.78
CA MET A 155 1.18 19.26 11.69
C MET A 155 1.68 20.49 10.95
N TRP A 156 2.90 20.94 11.22
CA TRP A 156 3.48 22.09 10.54
C TRP A 156 3.63 21.85 9.03
N ARG A 157 4.15 20.69 8.61
CA ARG A 157 4.30 20.38 7.17
C ARG A 157 2.96 20.25 6.46
N ILE A 158 2.04 19.48 7.03
CA ILE A 158 0.71 19.23 6.46
C ILE A 158 -0.14 20.51 6.48
N GLY A 159 -0.08 21.27 7.57
CA GLY A 159 -0.74 22.57 7.70
C GLY A 159 -0.22 23.60 6.71
N ASN A 160 1.10 23.69 6.51
CA ASN A 160 1.68 24.59 5.52
C ASN A 160 1.25 24.24 4.08
N PHE A 161 1.28 22.94 3.74
CA PHE A 161 0.76 22.48 2.45
C PHE A 161 -0.73 22.82 2.28
N THR A 162 -1.54 22.58 3.31
CA THR A 162 -2.99 22.86 3.26
C THR A 162 -3.28 24.35 3.09
N LYS A 163 -2.52 25.21 3.77
CA LYS A 163 -2.71 26.67 3.74
C LYS A 163 -2.24 27.30 2.43
N ASN A 164 -1.06 26.91 1.94
CA ASN A 164 -0.35 27.63 0.87
C ASN A 164 -0.33 26.86 -0.46
N GLY A 165 -0.71 25.58 -0.48
CA GLY A 165 -0.57 24.71 -1.64
C GLY A 165 0.86 24.26 -1.93
N ASP A 166 1.84 24.75 -1.18
CA ASP A 166 3.23 24.33 -1.23
C ASP A 166 3.66 23.68 0.07
N ALA A 167 4.12 22.45 -0.05
CA ALA A 167 4.80 21.79 1.03
C ALA A 167 6.20 22.41 1.15
N THR A 168 6.62 22.66 2.37
CA THR A 168 7.88 23.29 2.80
C THR A 168 9.08 22.88 1.93
N SER A 169 10.20 23.63 1.89
CA SER A 169 11.37 23.33 1.03
C SER A 169 11.94 21.90 1.10
N LEU A 170 11.64 21.14 2.15
CA LEU A 170 12.04 19.75 2.34
C LEU A 170 11.09 18.72 1.69
N TRP A 171 9.89 19.12 1.30
CA TRP A 171 8.91 18.24 0.65
C TRP A 171 8.87 18.58 -0.83
N ASN A 172 9.64 17.83 -1.61
CA ASN A 172 9.76 18.06 -3.04
C ASN A 172 8.41 17.85 -3.75
N LYS A 173 8.10 18.75 -4.69
CA LYS A 173 7.04 18.54 -5.67
C LYS A 173 7.33 17.24 -6.44
N LEU A 174 6.27 16.47 -6.67
CA LEU A 174 6.34 15.23 -7.45
C LEU A 174 6.83 15.54 -8.87
N ASN A 175 8.07 15.12 -9.16
CA ASN A 175 8.68 15.26 -10.48
C ASN A 175 8.45 14.00 -11.30
N ILE A 176 7.41 14.02 -12.15
CA ILE A 176 7.06 12.89 -13.02
C ILE A 176 8.08 12.61 -14.13
N SER A 177 8.93 13.59 -14.46
CA SER A 177 10.00 13.45 -15.44
C SER A 177 11.26 12.81 -14.84
N SER A 178 11.32 12.70 -13.50
CA SER A 178 12.37 11.95 -12.82
C SER A 178 12.23 10.46 -13.11
N ARG A 179 13.38 9.77 -13.25
CA ARG A 179 13.40 8.30 -13.29
C ARG A 179 12.97 7.68 -11.96
N GLU A 180 13.14 8.42 -10.86
CA GLU A 180 12.75 8.04 -9.51
C GLU A 180 11.98 9.22 -8.89
N PRO A 181 10.66 9.31 -9.13
CA PRO A 181 9.83 10.32 -8.49
C PRO A 181 9.86 10.11 -6.97
N GLN A 182 10.09 11.18 -6.23
CA GLN A 182 10.37 11.12 -4.80
C GLN A 182 9.12 11.41 -3.96
N ALA A 183 8.95 10.61 -2.91
CA ALA A 183 8.00 10.84 -1.83
C ALA A 183 8.75 11.21 -0.56
N LEU A 184 8.22 12.17 0.21
CA LEU A 184 8.74 12.48 1.54
C LEU A 184 8.39 11.33 2.52
N VAL A 185 9.36 10.84 3.28
CA VAL A 185 9.10 9.81 4.30
C VAL A 185 8.89 10.47 5.66
N PHE A 186 7.69 10.35 6.21
CA PHE A 186 7.42 10.69 7.61
C PHE A 186 7.87 9.53 8.51
N ASN A 187 9.02 9.71 9.15
CA ASN A 187 9.60 8.79 10.12
C ASN A 187 10.33 9.55 11.24
N MET A 188 10.73 8.83 12.29
CA MET A 188 11.31 9.44 13.50
C MET A 188 12.61 10.21 13.23
N THR A 189 13.40 9.80 12.23
CA THR A 189 14.66 10.46 11.87
C THR A 189 14.48 11.86 11.29
N SER A 190 13.29 12.17 10.75
CA SER A 190 13.00 13.46 10.11
C SER A 190 12.92 14.64 11.10
N ILE A 191 12.75 14.38 12.40
CA ILE A 191 12.76 15.42 13.45
C ILE A 191 14.16 15.99 13.69
N ARG A 192 15.20 15.15 13.61
CA ARG A 192 16.57 15.53 14.05
C ARG A 192 17.31 16.46 13.09
N GLY A 193 16.62 17.11 12.16
CA GLY A 193 17.18 18.08 11.20
C GLY A 193 18.17 17.51 10.17
N ASN A 194 18.68 16.29 10.35
CA ASN A 194 19.92 15.87 9.67
C ASN A 194 19.78 14.83 8.55
N LYS A 195 18.57 14.40 8.17
CA LYS A 195 18.36 13.72 6.88
C LYS A 195 16.87 13.61 6.58
N THR A 196 16.38 14.45 5.68
CA THR A 196 15.10 14.20 5.02
C THR A 196 15.25 12.95 4.17
N LEU A 197 14.43 11.93 4.45
CA LEU A 197 14.47 10.68 3.70
C LEU A 197 13.41 10.74 2.61
N TYR A 198 13.85 10.45 1.38
CA TYR A 198 12.97 10.26 0.24
C TYR A 198 12.92 8.78 -0.11
N THR A 199 11.75 8.33 -0.53
CA THR A 199 11.52 7.01 -1.11
C THR A 199 10.98 7.15 -2.53
N ASN A 200 11.07 6.08 -3.32
CA ASN A 200 10.48 6.09 -4.66
C ASN A 200 8.95 5.96 -4.54
N VAL A 201 8.23 6.88 -5.20
CA VAL A 201 6.76 6.90 -5.26
C VAL A 201 6.20 5.61 -5.84
N THR A 202 6.92 4.95 -6.76
CA THR A 202 6.51 3.67 -7.35
C THR A 202 7.48 2.57 -6.93
N PRO A 203 7.13 1.74 -5.93
CA PRO A 203 7.93 0.59 -5.55
C PRO A 203 8.26 -0.31 -6.77
N PRO A 204 9.47 -0.90 -6.85
CA PRO A 204 9.82 -1.79 -7.96
C PRO A 204 8.86 -2.99 -8.13
N THR A 205 8.26 -3.45 -7.02
CA THR A 205 7.23 -4.49 -7.02
C THR A 205 5.95 -4.03 -7.71
N CYS A 206 5.55 -2.76 -7.56
CA CYS A 206 4.42 -2.18 -8.28
C CYS A 206 4.63 -2.16 -9.79
N ILE A 207 5.85 -1.84 -10.28
CA ILE A 207 6.17 -1.89 -11.71
C ILE A 207 5.94 -3.30 -12.27
N LYS A 208 6.44 -4.32 -11.55
CA LYS A 208 6.27 -5.72 -11.95
C LYS A 208 4.81 -6.16 -11.87
N LEU A 209 4.09 -5.76 -10.82
CA LEU A 209 2.67 -6.09 -10.63
C LEU A 209 1.80 -5.45 -11.71
N PHE A 210 2.03 -4.19 -12.06
CA PHE A 210 1.32 -3.52 -13.15
C PHE A 210 1.55 -4.19 -14.49
N LYS A 211 2.80 -4.56 -14.79
CA LYS A 211 3.13 -5.30 -16.01
C LYS A 211 2.35 -6.62 -16.08
N LEU A 212 2.32 -7.38 -14.97
CA LEU A 212 1.55 -8.63 -14.89
C LEU A 212 0.05 -8.41 -15.11
N ILE A 213 -0.54 -7.41 -14.44
CA ILE A 213 -1.98 -7.10 -14.57
C ILE A 213 -2.31 -6.65 -15.99
N GLN A 214 -1.47 -5.83 -16.61
CA GLN A 214 -1.66 -5.32 -17.97
C GLN A 214 -1.62 -6.45 -18.99
N GLN A 215 -0.60 -7.31 -18.93
CA GLN A 215 -0.48 -8.48 -19.81
C GLN A 215 -1.68 -9.43 -19.67
N SER A 216 -2.14 -9.66 -18.43
CA SER A 216 -3.35 -10.45 -18.15
C SER A 216 -4.61 -9.84 -18.80
N LYS A 217 -4.77 -8.51 -18.74
CA LYS A 217 -5.90 -7.81 -19.38
C LYS A 217 -5.85 -7.93 -20.90
N GLU A 218 -4.69 -7.71 -21.51
CA GLU A 218 -4.47 -7.82 -22.95
C GLU A 218 -4.74 -9.24 -23.46
N TRP A 219 -4.24 -10.26 -22.75
CA TRP A 219 -4.48 -11.66 -23.08
C TRP A 219 -5.96 -12.04 -23.01
N LYS A 220 -6.66 -11.63 -21.94
CA LYS A 220 -8.11 -11.87 -21.81
C LYS A 220 -8.90 -11.17 -22.91
N LEU A 221 -8.49 -9.97 -23.31
CA LEU A 221 -9.11 -9.24 -24.42
C LEU A 221 -8.87 -9.94 -25.76
N PHE A 222 -7.65 -10.42 -26.01
CA PHE A 222 -7.29 -11.21 -27.19
C PHE A 222 -8.17 -12.46 -27.30
N LEU A 223 -8.23 -13.28 -26.24
CA LEU A 223 -9.08 -14.49 -26.23
C LEU A 223 -10.55 -14.15 -26.51
N LYS A 224 -11.09 -13.11 -25.86
CA LYS A 224 -12.47 -12.66 -26.09
C LYS A 224 -12.72 -12.30 -27.55
N ASN A 225 -11.75 -11.69 -28.22
CA ASN A 225 -11.86 -11.33 -29.64
C ASN A 225 -11.73 -12.55 -30.56
N SER A 226 -10.81 -13.48 -30.28
CA SER A 226 -10.68 -14.74 -31.03
C SER A 226 -11.95 -15.59 -30.93
N PHE A 227 -12.55 -15.71 -29.73
CA PHE A 227 -13.82 -16.44 -29.56
C PHE A 227 -14.99 -15.78 -30.30
N LYS A 228 -15.02 -14.45 -30.43
CA LYS A 228 -16.04 -13.75 -31.22
C LYS A 228 -15.92 -14.06 -32.71
N GLN A 229 -14.70 -14.18 -33.24
CA GLN A 229 -14.47 -14.52 -34.65
C GLN A 229 -14.87 -15.97 -34.98
N LEU A 230 -14.74 -16.88 -34.02
CA LEU A 230 -15.13 -18.29 -34.16
C LEU A 230 -16.65 -18.53 -34.02
N ARG A 231 -17.43 -17.55 -33.52
CA ARG A 231 -18.88 -17.74 -33.40
C ARG A 231 -19.53 -17.80 -34.79
N PRO A 232 -20.28 -18.86 -35.14
CA PRO A 232 -20.95 -18.94 -36.42
C PRO A 232 -21.88 -17.74 -36.61
N ARG A 233 -21.79 -17.08 -37.77
CA ARG A 233 -22.71 -16.00 -38.15
C ARG A 233 -24.13 -16.56 -38.01
N ARG A 234 -24.92 -16.04 -37.07
CA ARG A 234 -26.35 -16.38 -36.96
C ARG A 234 -26.96 -16.18 -38.35
N LYS A 235 -27.35 -17.25 -39.03
CA LYS A 235 -28.16 -17.18 -40.26
C LYS A 235 -29.39 -16.37 -39.88
N LYS A 236 -29.55 -15.16 -40.44
CA LYS A 236 -30.82 -14.44 -40.40
C LYS A 236 -31.84 -15.39 -41.04
N THR A 237 -32.63 -16.06 -40.23
CA THR A 237 -33.84 -16.72 -40.69
C THR A 237 -34.71 -15.63 -41.31
N LYS A 238 -34.76 -15.59 -42.64
CA LYS A 238 -35.77 -14.81 -43.36
C LYS A 238 -37.11 -15.34 -42.87
N ARG A 239 -37.87 -14.52 -42.14
CA ARG A 239 -39.28 -14.81 -41.89
C ARG A 239 -39.95 -15.01 -43.27
N PRO A 240 -40.73 -16.08 -43.48
CA PRO A 240 -41.57 -16.17 -44.65
C PRO A 240 -42.51 -14.97 -44.65
N LEU A 241 -42.53 -14.24 -45.75
CA LEU A 241 -43.62 -13.32 -46.04
C LEU A 241 -44.86 -14.19 -46.27
N SER A 242 -45.82 -14.11 -45.35
CA SER A 242 -47.21 -14.48 -45.63
C SER A 242 -47.88 -13.34 -46.39
#